data_AF-A0A3D1PHT5-F1
#
_entry.id   AF-A0A3D1PHT5-F1
#
_cell.length_a   1.000
_cell.length_b   1.000
_cell.length_c   1.000
_cell.angle_alpha   90.00
_cell.angle_beta   90.00
_cell.angle_gamma   90.00
#
_symmetry.space_group_name_H-M   'P 1'
#
loop_
_entity.id
_entity.type
_entity.pdbx_description
1 polymer ?
#
loop_
_entity_poly.entity_id
_entity_poly.type
_entity_poly.pdbx_seq_one_letter_code
_entity_poly.pdbx_strand_id
1 'polypeptide(L)' 'MKESSSGLTTLTQAQLNAWVIQAKTHIQGGQLPDYIPILAQANPNWFAVQIQTV' A
#
# COMPACT_ATOMS: atom_id res chain seq x y z
N MET A 1 -5.50 16.09 19.41
CA MET A 1 -5.95 16.11 18.00
C MET A 1 -6.51 14.73 17.69
N LYS A 2 -7.83 14.61 17.57
CA LYS A 2 -8.51 13.35 17.26
C LYS A 2 -8.91 13.49 15.80
N GLU A 3 -8.14 12.90 14.88
CA GLU A 3 -8.49 12.93 13.47
C GLU A 3 -9.74 12.06 13.29
N SER A 4 -10.86 12.74 13.12
CA SER A 4 -12.17 12.16 12.87
C SER A 4 -12.11 11.26 11.64
N SER A 5 -12.69 10.08 11.75
CA SER A 5 -12.78 9.01 10.74
C SER A 5 -13.50 9.38 9.42
N SER A 6 -13.68 10.67 9.10
CA SER A 6 -14.36 11.14 7.88
C SER A 6 -13.43 11.36 6.69
N GLY A 7 -12.10 11.27 6.87
CA GLY A 7 -11.14 11.53 5.79
C GLY A 7 -11.17 10.49 4.67
N LEU A 8 -11.45 9.23 5.02
CA LEU A 8 -11.48 8.12 4.06
C LEU A 8 -12.76 8.10 3.23
N THR A 9 -13.90 8.57 3.77
CA THR A 9 -15.17 8.63 3.03
C THR A 9 -15.14 9.66 1.89
N THR A 10 -14.27 10.67 1.98
CA THR A 10 -14.08 11.68 0.92
C THR A 10 -12.92 11.35 -0.01
N LEU A 11 -12.26 10.20 0.20
CA LEU A 11 -11.08 9.84 -0.57
C LEU A 11 -11.48 9.46 -2.00
N THR A 12 -10.90 10.19 -2.96
CA THR A 12 -11.10 9.89 -4.37
C THR A 12 -10.11 8.81 -4.84
N GLN A 13 -10.48 8.10 -5.90
CA GLN A 13 -9.58 7.15 -6.55
C GLN A 13 -8.27 7.82 -7.03
N ALA A 14 -8.32 9.09 -7.44
CA ALA A 14 -7.14 9.82 -7.87
C ALA A 14 -6.15 10.06 -6.72
N GLN A 15 -6.65 10.43 -5.54
CA GLN A 15 -5.82 10.58 -4.33
C GLN A 15 -5.23 9.23 -3.91
N LEU A 16 -6.03 8.17 -3.94
CA LEU A 16 -5.55 6.82 -3.65
C LEU A 16 -4.46 6.37 -4.64
N ASN A 17 -4.63 6.64 -5.94
CA ASN A 17 -3.64 6.34 -6.96
C ASN A 17 -2.34 7.12 -6.75
N ALA A 18 -2.42 8.40 -6.38
CA ALA A 18 -1.26 9.22 -6.07
C ALA A 18 -0.47 8.65 -4.88
N TRP A 19 -1.17 8.20 -3.84
CA TRP A 19 -0.54 7.53 -2.69
C TRP A 19 0.10 6.20 -3.06
N VAL A 20 -0.53 5.40 -3.92
CA VAL A 20 0.04 4.15 -4.43
C VAL A 20 1.33 4.43 -5.22
N ILE A 21 1.36 5.46 -6.07
CA ILE A 21 2.55 5.86 -6.82
C ILE A 21 3.67 6.27 -5.85
N GLN A 22 3.36 7.09 -4.84
CA GLN A 22 4.31 7.51 -3.83
C GLN A 22 4.85 6.31 -3.02
N ALA A 23 3.97 5.42 -2.55
CA ALA A 23 4.35 4.24 -1.78
C ALA A 23 5.28 3.31 -2.57
N LYS A 24 5.05 3.15 -3.88
CA LYS A 24 5.90 2.34 -4.76
C LYS A 24 7.35 2.84 -4.83
N THR A 25 7.61 4.12 -4.58
CA THR A 25 8.98 4.65 -4.53
C THR A 25 9.80 4.09 -3.37
N HIS A 26 9.16 3.58 -2.32
CA HIS A 26 9.81 3.03 -1.13
C HIS A 26 10.11 1.53 -1.24
N ILE A 27 9.57 0.83 -2.25
CA ILE A 27 9.72 -0.62 -2.41
C ILE A 27 11.18 -1.06 -2.48
N GLN A 28 12.04 -0.26 -3.14
CA GLN A 28 13.46 -0.58 -3.30
C GLN A 28 14.25 -0.60 -1.98
N GLY A 29 13.69 -0.04 -0.89
CA GLY A 29 14.31 -0.06 0.43
C GLY A 29 14.02 -1.32 1.26
N GLY A 30 13.17 -2.23 0.76
CA GLY A 30 12.79 -3.46 1.47
C GLY A 30 13.32 -4.74 0.79
N GLN A 31 13.21 -5.86 1.50
CA GLN A 31 13.57 -7.19 0.98
C GLN A 31 12.46 -8.20 1.29
N LEU A 32 12.22 -9.12 0.36
CA LEU A 32 11.28 -10.23 0.59
C LEU A 32 11.87 -11.21 1.62
N PRO A 33 11.05 -11.74 2.54
CA PRO A 33 11.44 -12.88 3.36
C PRO A 33 11.87 -14.08 2.51
N ASP A 34 13.09 -14.56 2.72
CA ASP A 34 13.71 -15.64 1.94
C ASP A 34 13.85 -16.97 2.71
N TYR A 35 13.66 -16.94 4.03
CA TYR A 35 13.72 -18.13 4.90
C TYR A 35 12.58 -19.14 4.64
N ILE A 36 11.50 -18.75 3.95
CA ILE A 36 10.47 -19.65 3.41
C ILE A 36 10.59 -19.61 1.88
N PRO A 37 10.98 -20.72 1.20
CA PRO A 37 11.31 -20.70 -0.23
C PRO A 37 10.19 -20.22 -1.17
N ILE A 38 8.92 -20.40 -0.79
CA ILE A 38 7.79 -19.93 -1.61
C ILE A 38 7.60 -18.41 -1.53
N LEU A 39 7.98 -17.77 -0.41
CA LEU A 39 7.83 -16.32 -0.23
C LEU A 39 8.87 -15.54 -1.03
N ALA A 40 10.06 -16.11 -1.22
CA ALA A 40 11.12 -15.53 -2.05
C ALA A 40 10.74 -15.39 -3.54
N GLN A 41 9.71 -16.11 -3.98
CA GLN A 41 9.22 -16.10 -5.38
C GLN A 41 8.19 -15.00 -5.64
N ALA A 42 7.73 -14.29 -4.61
CA ALA A 42 6.80 -13.18 -4.77
C ALA A 42 7.44 -12.05 -5.59
N ASN A 43 6.62 -11.22 -6.24
CA ASN A 43 7.14 -10.05 -6.94
C ASN A 43 7.34 -8.91 -5.92
N PRO A 44 8.59 -8.45 -5.69
CA PRO A 44 8.85 -7.37 -4.73
C PRO A 44 8.20 -6.04 -5.15
N ASN A 45 7.85 -5.86 -6.43
CA ASN A 45 7.24 -4.63 -6.95
C ASN A 45 5.71 -4.63 -6.89
N TRP A 46 5.09 -5.71 -6.39
CA TRP A 46 3.64 -5.77 -6.24
C TRP A 46 3.19 -5.00 -5.00
N PHE A 47 2.22 -4.11 -5.23
CA PHE A 47 1.58 -3.33 -4.19
C PHE A 47 0.14 -3.06 -4.59
N ALA A 48 -0.79 -3.36 -3.69
CA ALA A 48 -2.22 -3.16 -3.87
C ALA A 48 -2.83 -2.61 -2.59
N VAL A 49 -3.79 -1.72 -2.73
CA VAL A 49 -4.53 -1.12 -1.61
C VAL A 49 -6.01 -1.16 -1.94
N GLN A 50 -6.82 -1.60 -0.98
CA GLN A 50 -8.26 -1.53 -1.03
C GLN A 50 -8.74 -0.85 0.26
N ILE A 51 -9.58 0.17 0.11
CA ILE A 51 -10.22 0.85 1.24
C ILE A 51 -11.67 0.41 1.26
N GLN A 52 -12.09 -0.17 2.37
CA GLN A 52 -13.48 -0.50 2.64
C GLN A 52 -14.01 0.49 3.67
N THR A 53 -15.06 1.21 3.32
CA THR A 53 -15.79 2.08 4.24
C THR A 53 -17.00 1.33 4.78
N VAL A 54 -17.37 1.63 6.03
CA VAL A 54 -18.59 1.11 6.68
C VAL A 54 -19.85 1.74 6.13
#